data_AF-A0A961T6X6-F1
#
_entry.id   AF-A0A961T6X6-F1
#
_cell.length_a   1.000
_cell.length_b   1.000
_cell.length_c   1.000
_cell.angle_alpha   90.00
_cell.angle_beta   90.00
_cell.angle_gamma   90.00
#
_symmetry.space_group_name_H-M   'P 1'
#
loop_
_entity.id
_entity.type
_entity.pdbx_description
1 polymer ?
#
loop_
_entity_poly.entity_id
_entity_poly.type
_entity_poly.pdbx_seq_one_letter_code
_entity_poly.pdbx_strand_id
1 'polypeptide(L)'
;MKRLAAAFLLAWLPAPAAHAAGCFDVSAGEPARLEGELSFRIFAGPPNFEDVQKGDSPEPGYVLTLPQPICLTGDADFTDPSYLFDEVQLVETEATAKAMRELRNRTVSVGLVNPMPAMTGHHHRPLVAWVSAIAPAGDPTENQGTAATTVEAFYLALGAGDGATAAAFVIPEKTAKGPFSAAELTRFYGGLREPLQLVGVEQLANGEFLASYRFASSSKVCDGRALVRTENRDGRFFIRSIKALDGC
;
A
#
# COMPACT_ATOMS: atom_id res chain seq x y z
N MET A 1 -35.68 -48.64 -28.94
CA MET A 1 -35.53 -47.29 -28.35
C MET A 1 -34.26 -47.27 -27.49
N LYS A 2 -33.11 -46.88 -28.05
CA LYS A 2 -31.83 -46.78 -27.31
C LYS A 2 -31.64 -45.31 -26.88
N ARG A 3 -31.68 -45.04 -25.58
CA ARG A 3 -31.46 -43.71 -24.99
C ARG A 3 -29.95 -43.43 -24.98
N LEU A 4 -29.51 -42.46 -25.77
CA LEU A 4 -28.16 -41.89 -25.72
C LEU A 4 -28.09 -40.95 -24.51
N ALA A 5 -27.26 -41.29 -23.52
CA ALA A 5 -26.92 -40.41 -22.42
C ALA A 5 -25.78 -39.47 -22.88
N ALA A 6 -26.06 -38.18 -22.98
CA ALA A 6 -25.06 -37.15 -23.25
C ALA A 6 -24.33 -36.82 -21.94
N ALA A 7 -23.05 -37.15 -21.87
CA ALA A 7 -22.18 -36.75 -20.76
C ALA A 7 -21.73 -35.30 -20.96
N PHE A 8 -22.23 -34.39 -20.12
CA PHE A 8 -21.72 -33.03 -20.01
C PHE A 8 -20.38 -33.05 -19.26
N LEU A 9 -19.29 -32.84 -19.99
CA LEU A 9 -17.97 -32.55 -19.44
C LEU A 9 -17.97 -31.09 -18.95
N LEU A 10 -18.07 -30.88 -17.63
CA LEU A 10 -17.73 -29.60 -17.02
C LEU A 10 -16.21 -29.39 -17.17
N ALA A 11 -15.82 -28.48 -18.05
CA ALA A 11 -14.44 -28.01 -18.12
C ALA A 11 -14.13 -27.20 -16.86
N TRP A 12 -13.29 -27.76 -15.99
CA TRP A 12 -12.76 -27.06 -14.83
C TRP A 12 -11.71 -26.07 -15.32
N LEU A 13 -12.10 -24.81 -15.48
CA LEU A 13 -11.16 -23.72 -15.76
C LEU A 13 -10.32 -23.49 -14.50
N PRO A 14 -8.98 -23.59 -14.57
CA PRO A 14 -8.13 -23.26 -13.43
C PRO A 14 -8.30 -21.77 -13.11
N ALA A 15 -8.54 -21.45 -11.84
CA ALA A 15 -8.51 -20.08 -11.37
C ALA A 15 -7.09 -19.51 -11.62
N PRO A 16 -6.96 -18.25 -12.07
CA PRO A 16 -5.65 -17.62 -12.18
C PRO A 16 -5.00 -17.61 -10.80
N ALA A 17 -3.80 -18.19 -10.69
CA ALA A 17 -2.96 -18.00 -9.53
C ALA A 17 -2.66 -16.50 -9.43
N ALA A 18 -3.10 -15.86 -8.34
CA ALA A 18 -2.62 -14.54 -7.97
C ALA A 18 -1.09 -14.67 -7.83
N HIS A 19 -0.35 -14.05 -8.75
CA HIS A 19 1.08 -13.90 -8.58
C HIS A 19 1.27 -13.08 -7.31
N ALA A 20 1.88 -13.68 -6.29
CA ALA A 20 2.38 -12.92 -5.15
C ALA A 20 3.25 -11.78 -5.71
N ALA A 21 2.99 -10.56 -5.27
CA ALA A 21 3.95 -9.48 -5.45
C ALA A 21 5.31 -9.98 -4.95
N GLY A 22 6.40 -9.67 -5.66
CA GLY A 22 7.75 -10.11 -5.25
C GLY A 22 8.06 -9.72 -3.80
N CYS A 23 8.93 -10.48 -3.13
CA CYS A 23 9.34 -10.20 -1.74
C CYS A 23 9.93 -8.80 -1.60
N PHE A 24 9.70 -8.16 -0.46
CA PHE A 24 10.29 -6.85 -0.15
C PHE A 24 11.77 -6.99 0.20
N ASP A 25 12.62 -6.15 -0.40
CA ASP A 25 14.05 -6.13 -0.11
C ASP A 25 14.37 -5.16 1.03
N VAL A 26 14.61 -5.70 2.22
CA VAL A 26 14.92 -4.90 3.42
C VAL A 26 16.26 -4.15 3.30
N SER A 27 17.20 -4.65 2.48
CA SER A 27 18.47 -3.95 2.22
C SER A 27 18.29 -2.70 1.37
N ALA A 28 17.21 -2.67 0.57
CA ALA A 28 16.78 -1.50 -0.19
C ALA A 28 15.88 -0.54 0.62
N GLY A 29 15.60 -0.85 1.89
CA GLY A 29 14.69 -0.08 2.73
C GLY A 29 13.21 -0.33 2.43
N GLU A 30 12.87 -1.49 1.87
CA GLU A 30 11.48 -1.89 1.63
C GLU A 30 10.93 -2.77 2.77
N PRO A 31 9.61 -2.75 3.02
CA PRO A 31 8.61 -1.85 2.43
C PRO A 31 8.65 -0.45 3.05
N ALA A 32 8.42 0.58 2.23
CA ALA A 32 8.31 1.97 2.70
C ALA A 32 6.90 2.36 3.18
N ARG A 33 5.88 1.57 2.84
CA ARG A 33 4.49 1.75 3.28
C ARG A 33 3.75 0.42 3.29
N LEU A 34 2.86 0.25 4.27
CA LEU A 34 1.95 -0.89 4.37
C LEU A 34 0.56 -0.42 4.80
N GLU A 35 -0.46 -1.22 4.49
CA GLU A 35 -1.82 -1.03 4.99
C GLU A 35 -2.30 -2.29 5.69
N GLY A 36 -3.06 -2.13 6.78
CA GLY A 36 -3.54 -3.25 7.57
C GLY A 36 -4.27 -2.82 8.83
N GLU A 37 -4.68 -3.78 9.64
CA GLU A 37 -5.30 -3.52 10.94
C GLU A 37 -4.22 -3.27 12.01
N LEU A 38 -4.27 -2.10 12.65
CA LEU A 38 -3.38 -1.79 13.76
C LEU A 38 -3.93 -2.39 15.06
N SER A 39 -3.15 -3.21 15.74
CA SER A 39 -3.46 -3.72 17.08
C SER A 39 -2.34 -3.37 18.08
N PHE A 40 -2.71 -3.26 19.36
CA PHE A 40 -1.76 -3.09 20.47
C PHE A 40 -1.79 -4.36 21.32
N ARG A 41 -0.63 -4.98 21.51
CA ARG A 41 -0.48 -6.28 22.16
C ARG A 41 0.55 -6.22 23.27
N ILE A 42 0.43 -7.13 24.23
CA ILE A 42 1.45 -7.37 25.25
C ILE A 42 2.19 -8.65 24.87
N PHE A 43 3.49 -8.53 24.66
CA PHE A 43 4.39 -9.64 24.39
C PHE A 43 5.11 -10.09 25.66
N ALA A 44 5.58 -11.34 25.66
CA ALA A 44 6.46 -11.85 26.70
C ALA A 44 7.90 -11.40 26.40
N GLY A 45 8.48 -10.64 27.33
CA GLY A 45 9.87 -10.22 27.32
C GLY A 45 10.78 -11.13 28.16
N PRO A 46 11.93 -10.62 28.63
CA PRO A 46 12.83 -11.38 29.48
C PRO A 46 12.16 -11.92 30.77
N PRO A 47 12.67 -13.03 31.32
CA PRO A 47 13.87 -13.74 30.87
C PRO A 47 13.64 -14.77 29.75
N ASN A 48 12.45 -15.36 29.60
CA ASN A 48 12.25 -16.51 28.70
C ASN A 48 11.53 -16.15 27.40
N PHE A 49 10.84 -15.01 27.32
CA PHE A 49 10.07 -14.58 26.14
C PHE A 49 8.92 -15.52 25.75
N GLU A 50 8.35 -16.25 26.71
CA GLU A 50 7.31 -17.25 26.48
C GLU A 50 5.96 -16.84 27.08
N ASP A 51 5.93 -16.42 28.34
CA ASP A 51 4.67 -16.26 29.08
C ASP A 51 4.78 -15.26 30.24
N VAL A 52 4.08 -14.13 30.07
CA VAL A 52 3.97 -13.08 31.10
C VAL A 52 3.34 -13.61 32.39
N GLN A 53 2.42 -14.57 32.31
CA GLN A 53 1.77 -15.16 33.48
C GLN A 53 2.70 -16.07 34.29
N LYS A 54 3.81 -16.51 33.69
CA LYS A 54 4.84 -17.34 34.34
C LYS A 54 6.07 -16.55 34.77
N GLY A 55 6.02 -15.21 34.68
CA GLY A 55 7.04 -14.32 35.23
C GLY A 55 7.89 -13.58 34.20
N ASP A 56 7.59 -13.71 32.90
CA ASP A 56 8.23 -12.88 31.87
C ASP A 56 7.72 -11.43 31.95
N SER A 57 8.60 -10.49 31.63
CA SER A 57 8.28 -9.06 31.66
C SER A 57 7.30 -8.71 30.54
N PRO A 58 6.21 -7.96 30.80
CA PRO A 58 5.29 -7.55 29.74
C PRO A 58 5.94 -6.48 28.85
N GLU A 59 6.01 -6.75 27.55
CA GLU A 59 6.49 -5.82 26.53
C GLU A 59 5.33 -5.32 25.66
N PRO A 60 4.84 -4.08 25.86
CA PRO A 60 3.80 -3.52 24.99
C PRO A 60 4.35 -3.23 23.59
N GLY A 61 3.58 -3.54 22.55
CA GLY A 61 3.96 -3.21 21.18
C GLY A 61 2.79 -3.18 20.21
N TYR A 62 3.02 -2.56 19.05
CA TYR A 62 2.04 -2.48 17.98
C TYR A 62 2.30 -3.55 16.92
N VAL A 63 1.22 -4.14 16.41
CA VAL A 63 1.24 -5.06 15.27
C VAL A 63 0.32 -4.53 14.19
N LEU A 64 0.82 -4.47 12.96
CA LEU A 64 0.01 -4.30 11.77
C LEU A 64 -0.28 -5.67 11.16
N THR A 65 -1.55 -6.04 11.07
CA THR A 65 -1.99 -7.25 10.37
C THR A 65 -2.39 -6.90 8.95
N LEU A 66 -1.69 -7.47 7.98
CA LEU A 66 -1.83 -7.20 6.55
C LEU A 66 -2.99 -8.02 5.96
N PRO A 67 -3.68 -7.51 4.93
CA PRO A 67 -4.75 -8.25 4.26
C PRO A 67 -4.22 -9.39 3.36
N GLN A 68 -2.94 -9.35 3.00
CA GLN A 68 -2.28 -10.38 2.20
C GLN A 68 -0.89 -10.69 2.79
N PRO A 69 -0.48 -11.97 2.83
CA PRO A 69 0.86 -12.35 3.26
C PRO A 69 1.94 -11.78 2.33
N ILE A 70 3.08 -11.46 2.92
CA ILE A 70 4.29 -10.93 2.26
C ILE A 70 5.50 -11.82 2.60
N CYS A 71 6.60 -11.65 1.88
CA CYS A 71 7.91 -12.24 2.19
C CYS A 71 8.99 -11.16 2.18
N LEU A 72 10.14 -11.47 2.79
CA LEU A 72 11.32 -10.61 2.81
C LEU A 72 12.48 -11.27 2.04
N THR A 73 13.34 -10.41 1.52
CA THR A 73 14.67 -10.73 1.00
C THR A 73 15.64 -9.62 1.43
N GLY A 74 16.91 -9.72 1.03
CA GLY A 74 17.90 -8.67 1.25
C GLY A 74 18.82 -8.89 2.46
N ASP A 75 18.58 -9.93 3.26
CA ASP A 75 19.46 -10.34 4.35
C ASP A 75 19.64 -11.87 4.35
N ALA A 76 20.86 -12.34 4.09
CA ALA A 76 21.14 -13.76 3.90
C ALA A 76 21.01 -14.60 5.18
N ASP A 77 21.09 -13.97 6.35
CA ASP A 77 21.09 -14.66 7.64
C ASP A 77 19.68 -14.66 8.27
N PHE A 78 18.87 -13.64 7.97
CA PHE A 78 17.60 -13.39 8.66
C PHE A 78 16.36 -13.29 7.74
N THR A 79 16.50 -13.46 6.42
CA THR A 79 15.35 -13.50 5.50
C THR A 79 15.26 -14.82 4.73
N ASP A 80 14.02 -15.26 4.50
CA ASP A 80 13.69 -16.42 3.68
C ASP A 80 12.53 -16.04 2.73
N PRO A 81 12.75 -15.95 1.41
CA PRO A 81 11.72 -15.57 0.46
C PRO A 81 10.59 -16.61 0.32
N SER A 82 10.77 -17.82 0.85
CA SER A 82 9.72 -18.85 0.90
C SER A 82 8.80 -18.74 2.12
N TYR A 83 9.21 -17.98 3.13
CA TYR A 83 8.43 -17.77 4.34
C TYR A 83 7.48 -16.58 4.17
N LEU A 84 6.18 -16.88 4.09
CA LEU A 84 5.11 -15.89 4.02
C LEU A 84 4.57 -15.57 5.41
N PHE A 85 4.36 -14.29 5.70
CA PHE A 85 3.77 -13.80 6.95
C PHE A 85 2.91 -12.56 6.69
N ASP A 86 2.00 -12.24 7.60
CA ASP A 86 1.04 -11.14 7.49
C ASP A 86 1.05 -10.20 8.69
N GLU A 87 1.94 -10.40 9.67
CA GLU A 87 2.04 -9.53 10.85
C GLU A 87 3.39 -8.81 10.91
N VAL A 88 3.34 -7.49 11.09
CA VAL A 88 4.51 -6.60 11.16
C VAL A 88 4.56 -5.92 12.52
N GLN A 89 5.72 -5.94 13.17
CA GLN A 89 5.93 -5.20 14.41
C GLN A 89 6.26 -3.74 14.08
N LEU A 90 5.46 -2.84 14.62
CA LEU A 90 5.63 -1.40 14.43
C LEU A 90 6.26 -0.77 15.67
N VAL A 91 7.30 0.03 15.44
CA VAL A 91 7.94 0.85 16.46
C VAL A 91 7.44 2.28 16.33
N GLU A 92 6.79 2.79 17.37
CA GLU A 92 6.34 4.18 17.41
C GLU A 92 7.53 5.14 17.58
N THR A 93 7.37 6.36 17.08
CA THR A 93 8.28 7.48 17.37
C THR A 93 7.57 8.50 18.25
N GLU A 94 8.30 9.47 18.82
CA GLU A 94 7.67 10.57 19.57
C GLU A 94 6.59 11.29 18.75
N ALA A 95 6.80 11.44 17.45
CA ALA A 95 5.87 12.09 16.54
C ALA A 95 4.61 11.25 16.27
N THR A 96 4.72 9.93 16.21
CA THR A 96 3.62 9.03 15.80
C THR A 96 2.86 8.39 16.97
N ALA A 97 3.42 8.43 18.18
CA ALA A 97 2.87 7.74 19.35
C ALA A 97 1.42 8.14 19.68
N LYS A 98 1.05 9.43 19.57
CA LYS A 98 -0.33 9.87 19.80
C LYS A 98 -1.30 9.26 18.78
N ALA A 99 -0.96 9.36 17.49
CA ALA A 99 -1.80 8.86 16.41
C ALA A 99 -1.96 7.34 16.47
N MET A 100 -0.88 6.60 16.75
CA MET A 100 -0.94 5.14 16.91
C MET A 100 -1.84 4.71 18.07
N ARG A 101 -1.84 5.43 19.19
CA ARG A 101 -2.77 5.17 20.31
C ARG A 101 -4.22 5.40 19.93
N GLU A 102 -4.49 6.44 19.14
CA GLU A 102 -5.85 6.82 18.70
C GLU A 102 -6.41 5.89 17.63
N LEU A 103 -5.54 5.31 16.79
CA LEU A 103 -5.91 4.45 15.66
C LEU A 103 -5.88 2.95 15.99
N ARG A 104 -5.78 2.57 17.27
CA ARG A 104 -5.83 1.15 17.67
C ARG A 104 -7.15 0.52 17.21
N ASN A 105 -7.04 -0.72 16.75
CA ASN A 105 -8.12 -1.55 16.23
C ASN A 105 -8.82 -0.89 15.02
N ARG A 106 -8.05 -0.19 14.19
CA ARG A 106 -8.51 0.41 12.93
C ARG A 106 -7.63 -0.06 11.80
N THR A 107 -8.21 -0.08 10.60
CA THR A 107 -7.44 -0.19 9.37
C THR A 107 -6.68 1.12 9.15
N VAL A 108 -5.37 1.04 8.95
CA VAL A 108 -4.47 2.18 8.82
C VAL A 108 -3.55 2.02 7.62
N SER A 109 -3.10 3.15 7.09
CA SER A 109 -1.97 3.23 6.17
C SER A 109 -0.76 3.76 6.95
N VAL A 110 0.35 3.04 6.93
CA VAL A 110 1.58 3.38 7.69
C VAL A 110 2.75 3.63 6.76
N GLY A 111 3.38 4.79 6.90
CA GLY A 111 4.72 5.04 6.36
C GLY A 111 5.77 4.39 7.26
N LEU A 112 6.74 3.69 6.65
CA LEU A 112 7.76 2.92 7.33
C LEU A 112 9.16 3.44 7.00
N VAL A 113 10.03 3.39 8.00
CA VAL A 113 11.47 3.63 7.86
C VAL A 113 12.26 2.58 8.62
N ASN A 114 13.49 2.33 8.16
CA ASN A 114 14.39 1.30 8.70
C ASN A 114 13.71 -0.09 8.84
N PRO A 115 13.06 -0.62 7.79
CA PRO A 115 12.54 -1.97 7.84
C PRO A 115 13.71 -2.96 8.00
N MET A 116 13.54 -3.93 8.89
CA MET A 116 14.56 -4.94 9.17
C MET A 116 13.91 -6.27 9.57
N PRO A 117 14.58 -7.41 9.30
CA PRO A 117 14.11 -8.69 9.76
C PRO A 117 14.20 -8.84 11.29
N ALA A 118 13.44 -9.76 11.86
CA ALA A 118 13.63 -10.20 13.23
C ALA A 118 15.01 -10.85 13.42
N MET A 119 15.75 -10.43 14.44
CA MET A 119 17.13 -10.90 14.70
C MET A 119 17.34 -11.34 16.15
N THR A 120 16.44 -10.94 17.06
CA THR A 120 16.55 -11.22 18.49
C THR A 120 15.19 -11.61 19.07
N GLY A 121 15.17 -12.17 20.29
CA GLY A 121 13.93 -12.46 21.02
C GLY A 121 13.09 -11.23 21.36
N HIS A 122 13.64 -10.02 21.23
CA HIS A 122 12.89 -8.76 21.38
C HIS A 122 12.12 -8.35 20.11
N HIS A 123 12.36 -9.04 18.98
CA HIS A 123 11.63 -8.84 17.74
C HIS A 123 10.52 -9.89 17.67
N HIS A 124 9.31 -9.46 17.97
CA HIS A 124 8.12 -10.29 18.10
C HIS A 124 7.49 -10.63 16.74
N ARG A 125 7.87 -9.97 15.63
CA ARG A 125 7.36 -10.27 14.28
C ARG A 125 8.46 -10.31 13.22
N PRO A 126 8.28 -11.09 12.13
CA PRO A 126 9.32 -11.29 11.11
C PRO A 126 9.85 -9.99 10.48
N LEU A 127 8.99 -8.98 10.34
CA LEU A 127 9.36 -7.62 9.95
C LEU A 127 9.18 -6.67 11.14
N VAL A 128 10.23 -5.90 11.44
CA VAL A 128 10.21 -4.78 12.38
C VAL A 128 10.48 -3.49 11.60
N ALA A 129 9.67 -2.45 11.82
CA ALA A 129 9.87 -1.15 11.16
C ALA A 129 9.41 0.01 12.03
N TRP A 130 10.02 1.19 11.84
CA TRP A 130 9.67 2.41 12.54
C TRP A 130 8.62 3.20 11.77
N VAL A 131 7.61 3.68 12.48
CA VAL A 131 6.49 4.40 11.87
C VAL A 131 6.87 5.87 11.68
N SER A 132 7.02 6.28 10.43
CA SER A 132 7.28 7.67 10.04
C SER A 132 5.98 8.48 9.90
N ALA A 133 4.88 7.83 9.49
CA ALA A 133 3.56 8.44 9.39
C ALA A 133 2.47 7.38 9.56
N ILE A 134 1.30 7.78 10.05
CA ILE A 134 0.13 6.90 10.17
C ILE A 134 -1.16 7.69 9.99
N ALA A 135 -2.09 7.13 9.24
CA ALA A 135 -3.44 7.66 9.04
C ALA A 135 -4.45 6.51 9.00
N PRO A 136 -5.75 6.75 9.24
CA PRO A 136 -6.78 5.81 8.82
C PRO A 136 -6.55 5.39 7.38
N ALA A 137 -6.65 4.09 7.08
CA ALA A 137 -6.74 3.64 5.71
C ALA A 137 -8.02 4.26 5.15
N GLY A 138 -7.91 5.06 4.10
CA GLY A 138 -8.98 5.95 3.68
C GLY A 138 -10.29 5.19 3.49
N ASP A 139 -11.35 5.59 4.21
CA ASP A 139 -12.69 5.46 3.70
C ASP A 139 -12.83 6.54 2.60
N PRO A 140 -13.00 6.17 1.31
CA PRO A 140 -13.16 7.14 0.24
C PRO A 140 -14.35 8.10 0.45
N THR A 141 -15.25 7.77 1.39
CA THR A 141 -16.42 8.59 1.74
C THR A 141 -16.17 9.56 2.90
N GLU A 142 -15.13 9.41 3.72
CA GLU A 142 -14.79 10.38 4.78
C GLU A 142 -14.14 11.65 4.23
N ASN A 143 -13.45 11.56 3.08
CA ASN A 143 -12.81 12.69 2.38
C ASN A 143 -13.69 13.30 1.28
N GLN A 144 -14.98 12.94 1.21
CA GLN A 144 -15.85 13.28 0.09
C GLN A 144 -15.87 14.79 -0.20
N GLY A 145 -15.52 15.16 -1.44
CA GLY A 145 -15.44 16.56 -1.88
C GLY A 145 -14.15 17.31 -1.53
N THR A 146 -13.15 16.65 -0.94
CA THR A 146 -11.85 17.25 -0.65
C THR A 146 -10.87 17.12 -1.83
N ALA A 147 -9.76 17.86 -1.75
CA ALA A 147 -8.63 17.70 -2.66
C ALA A 147 -7.99 16.31 -2.58
N ALA A 148 -7.96 15.68 -1.40
CA ALA A 148 -7.38 14.35 -1.21
C ALA A 148 -8.14 13.30 -2.03
N THR A 149 -9.48 13.28 -1.97
CA THR A 149 -10.31 12.37 -2.78
C THR A 149 -10.13 12.58 -4.28
N THR A 150 -9.86 13.81 -4.73
CA THR A 150 -9.56 14.08 -6.14
C THR A 150 -8.26 13.39 -6.56
N VAL A 151 -7.23 13.42 -5.70
CA VAL A 151 -5.94 12.76 -5.98
C VAL A 151 -6.07 11.24 -5.91
N GLU A 152 -6.74 10.71 -4.89
CA GLU A 152 -6.98 9.27 -4.74
C GLU A 152 -7.78 8.71 -5.91
N ALA A 153 -8.93 9.31 -6.24
CA ALA A 153 -9.79 8.85 -7.32
C ALA A 153 -9.11 8.93 -8.69
N PHE A 154 -8.24 9.92 -8.90
CA PHE A 154 -7.40 10.00 -10.09
C PHE A 154 -6.49 8.77 -10.22
N TYR A 155 -5.69 8.44 -9.19
CA TYR A 155 -4.79 7.29 -9.25
C TYR A 155 -5.51 5.95 -9.31
N LEU A 156 -6.66 5.82 -8.64
CA LEU A 156 -7.51 4.63 -8.75
C LEU A 156 -8.02 4.43 -10.19
N ALA A 157 -8.44 5.51 -10.86
CA ALA A 157 -8.84 5.45 -12.26
C ALA A 157 -7.67 5.07 -13.19
N LEU A 158 -6.45 5.56 -12.91
CA LEU A 158 -5.26 5.10 -13.62
C LEU A 158 -5.00 3.60 -13.41
N GLY A 159 -5.11 3.11 -12.17
CA GLY A 159 -4.97 1.69 -11.85
C GLY A 159 -5.97 0.81 -12.59
N ALA A 160 -7.18 1.32 -12.82
CA ALA A 160 -8.21 0.65 -13.63
C ALA A 160 -7.98 0.75 -15.15
N GLY A 161 -6.95 1.48 -15.62
CA GLY A 161 -6.75 1.80 -17.03
C GLY A 161 -7.81 2.76 -17.61
N ASP A 162 -8.63 3.37 -16.76
CA ASP A 162 -9.72 4.27 -17.13
C ASP A 162 -9.22 5.71 -17.24
N GLY A 163 -8.57 6.00 -18.37
CA GLY A 163 -8.09 7.33 -18.71
C GLY A 163 -9.20 8.38 -18.85
N ALA A 164 -10.43 7.99 -19.18
CA ALA A 164 -11.55 8.92 -19.30
C ALA A 164 -11.95 9.46 -17.91
N THR A 165 -12.13 8.56 -16.94
CA THR A 165 -12.39 8.94 -15.55
C THR A 165 -11.21 9.68 -14.93
N ALA A 166 -9.98 9.21 -15.17
CA ALA A 166 -8.78 9.88 -14.66
C ALA A 166 -8.66 11.32 -15.19
N ALA A 167 -8.86 11.54 -16.49
CA ALA A 167 -8.81 12.87 -17.09
C ALA A 167 -9.84 13.83 -16.46
N ALA A 168 -10.99 13.35 -16.00
CA ALA A 168 -12.02 14.19 -15.38
C ALA A 168 -11.60 14.82 -14.03
N PHE A 169 -10.53 14.34 -13.40
CA PHE A 169 -9.95 14.90 -12.18
C PHE A 169 -8.84 15.91 -12.44
N VAL A 170 -8.35 16.03 -13.68
CA VAL A 170 -7.31 16.98 -14.08
C VAL A 170 -7.97 18.24 -14.64
N ILE A 171 -7.32 19.40 -14.47
CA ILE A 171 -7.83 20.65 -15.04
C ILE A 171 -8.10 20.52 -16.56
N PRO A 172 -9.26 21.01 -17.07
CA PRO A 172 -9.66 20.76 -18.46
C PRO A 172 -8.66 21.23 -19.51
N GLU A 173 -7.88 22.28 -19.22
CA GLU A 173 -6.88 22.82 -20.15
C GLU A 173 -5.74 21.83 -20.45
N LYS A 174 -5.54 20.82 -19.59
CA LYS A 174 -4.50 19.80 -19.73
C LYS A 174 -5.00 18.49 -20.35
N THR A 175 -6.31 18.28 -20.45
CA THR A 175 -6.89 16.99 -20.85
C THR A 175 -7.33 16.96 -22.31
N ALA A 176 -7.42 18.12 -22.96
CA ALA A 176 -7.78 18.21 -24.37
C ALA A 176 -6.77 17.51 -25.31
N LYS A 177 -5.48 17.51 -24.97
CA LYS A 177 -4.40 16.86 -25.73
C LYS A 177 -3.17 16.61 -24.86
N GLY A 178 -2.32 15.67 -25.26
CA GLY A 178 -1.07 15.36 -24.58
C GLY A 178 -1.21 14.32 -23.47
N PRO A 179 -0.27 14.28 -22.51
CA PRO A 179 -0.11 13.15 -21.58
C PRO A 179 -1.30 12.92 -20.64
N PHE A 180 -2.10 13.95 -20.36
CA PHE A 180 -3.30 13.86 -19.52
C PHE A 180 -4.59 13.68 -20.31
N SER A 181 -4.51 13.50 -21.63
CA SER A 181 -5.70 13.18 -22.42
C SER A 181 -6.19 11.77 -22.11
N ALA A 182 -7.51 11.57 -22.17
CA ALA A 182 -8.13 10.29 -21.85
C ALA A 182 -7.53 9.13 -22.66
N ALA A 183 -7.30 9.33 -23.95
CA ALA A 183 -6.72 8.33 -24.84
C ALA A 183 -5.28 7.97 -24.44
N GLU A 184 -4.44 8.96 -24.11
CA GLU A 184 -3.05 8.70 -23.71
C GLU A 184 -2.97 8.02 -22.34
N LEU A 185 -3.80 8.44 -21.38
CA LEU A 185 -3.88 7.81 -20.06
C LEU A 185 -4.34 6.35 -20.17
N THR A 186 -5.42 6.08 -20.90
CA THR A 186 -5.88 4.70 -21.15
C THR A 186 -4.81 3.87 -21.85
N ARG A 187 -4.18 4.42 -22.89
CA ARG A 187 -3.14 3.70 -23.66
C ARG A 187 -1.96 3.31 -22.78
N PHE A 188 -1.47 4.23 -21.95
CA PHE A 188 -0.31 3.97 -21.10
C PHE A 188 -0.67 3.06 -19.93
N TYR A 189 -1.62 3.48 -19.08
CA TYR A 189 -1.91 2.79 -17.83
C TYR A 189 -2.72 1.50 -18.02
N GLY A 190 -3.58 1.42 -19.04
CA GLY A 190 -4.28 0.18 -19.40
C GLY A 190 -3.38 -0.85 -20.11
N GLY A 191 -2.20 -0.44 -20.57
CA GLY A 191 -1.21 -1.32 -21.21
C GLY A 191 -0.16 -1.88 -20.27
N LEU A 192 -0.27 -1.62 -18.96
CA LEU A 192 0.69 -2.09 -17.97
C LEU A 192 0.58 -3.60 -17.77
N ARG A 193 1.73 -4.26 -17.55
CA ARG A 193 1.79 -5.69 -17.23
C ARG A 193 1.24 -5.95 -15.83
N GLU A 194 1.58 -5.08 -14.88
CA GLU A 194 0.96 -5.01 -13.56
C GLU A 194 0.29 -3.65 -13.42
N PRO A 195 -1.03 -3.59 -13.17
CA PRO A 195 -1.76 -2.33 -13.06
C PRO A 195 -1.19 -1.43 -11.96
N LEU A 196 -1.36 -0.11 -12.13
CA LEU A 196 -0.95 0.85 -11.11
C LEU A 196 -1.70 0.60 -9.80
N GLN A 197 -0.94 0.40 -8.74
CA GLN A 197 -1.42 0.35 -7.37
C GLN A 197 -1.07 1.67 -6.69
N LEU A 198 -2.08 2.38 -6.18
CA LEU A 198 -1.86 3.51 -5.30
C LEU A 198 -1.40 2.97 -3.95
N VAL A 199 -0.18 3.32 -3.55
CA VAL A 199 0.41 2.87 -2.28
C VAL A 199 0.02 3.81 -1.16
N GLY A 200 -0.09 5.13 -1.42
CA GLY A 200 -0.63 6.08 -0.46
C GLY A 200 -0.64 7.52 -0.95
N VAL A 201 -1.41 8.37 -0.26
CA VAL A 201 -1.50 9.82 -0.50
C VAL A 201 -1.28 10.52 0.83
N GLU A 202 -0.19 11.29 0.92
CA GLU A 202 0.09 12.14 2.07
C GLU A 202 -0.27 13.59 1.73
N GLN A 203 -1.11 14.21 2.56
CA GLN A 203 -1.42 15.63 2.44
C GLN A 203 -0.27 16.47 2.99
N LEU A 204 0.26 17.35 2.14
CA LEU A 204 1.21 18.39 2.51
C LEU A 204 0.45 19.73 2.70
N ALA A 205 1.18 20.84 2.80
CA ALA A 205 0.59 22.16 2.89
C ALA A 205 -0.03 22.63 1.54
N ASN A 206 -0.99 23.56 1.61
CA ASN A 206 -1.46 24.36 0.47
C ASN A 206 -2.01 23.56 -0.74
N GLY A 207 -2.66 22.42 -0.49
CA GLY A 207 -3.22 21.59 -1.57
C GLY A 207 -2.16 20.80 -2.35
N GLU A 208 -0.96 20.65 -1.78
CA GLU A 208 0.05 19.73 -2.28
C GLU A 208 -0.11 18.36 -1.61
N PHE A 209 0.16 17.30 -2.38
CA PHE A 209 0.08 15.92 -1.93
C PHE A 209 1.29 15.14 -2.44
N LEU A 210 1.82 14.27 -1.62
CA LEU A 210 2.80 13.27 -2.03
C LEU A 210 2.07 11.95 -2.31
N ALA A 211 1.93 11.59 -3.58
CA ALA A 211 1.38 10.31 -3.99
C ALA A 211 2.51 9.30 -4.17
N SER A 212 2.36 8.11 -3.61
CA SER A 212 3.26 6.96 -3.82
C SER A 212 2.50 5.87 -4.54
N TYR A 213 3.10 5.23 -5.54
CA TYR A 213 2.44 4.23 -6.37
C TYR A 213 3.43 3.19 -6.90
N ARG A 214 2.92 2.02 -7.26
CA ARG A 214 3.71 0.95 -7.88
C ARG A 214 3.04 0.46 -9.16
N PHE A 215 3.81 0.15 -10.19
CA PHE A 215 3.33 -0.58 -11.37
C PHE A 215 4.46 -1.31 -12.08
N ALA A 216 4.12 -2.20 -13.02
CA ALA A 216 5.10 -2.77 -13.92
C ALA A 216 4.68 -2.66 -15.38
N SER A 217 5.58 -2.14 -16.21
CA SER A 217 5.49 -2.24 -17.67
C SER A 217 6.13 -3.55 -18.16
N SER A 218 6.19 -3.73 -19.47
CA SER A 218 6.89 -4.85 -20.09
C SER A 218 8.40 -4.85 -19.85
N SER A 219 9.01 -3.68 -19.57
CA SER A 219 10.46 -3.52 -19.47
C SER A 219 10.95 -2.98 -18.13
N LYS A 220 10.06 -2.49 -17.26
CA LYS A 220 10.45 -1.82 -16.03
C LYS A 220 9.39 -1.99 -14.93
N VAL A 221 9.85 -2.20 -13.70
CA VAL A 221 9.05 -1.99 -12.48
C VAL A 221 9.27 -0.56 -12.02
N CYS A 222 8.20 0.12 -11.63
CA CYS A 222 8.27 1.44 -11.01
C CYS A 222 7.65 1.39 -9.62
N ASP A 223 8.40 1.91 -8.65
CA ASP A 223 7.97 2.18 -7.27
C ASP A 223 8.08 3.70 -7.06
N GLY A 224 7.14 4.43 -7.67
CA GLY A 224 7.25 5.85 -7.94
C GLY A 224 6.65 6.76 -6.88
N ARG A 225 7.15 8.00 -6.84
CA ARG A 225 6.59 9.10 -6.05
C ARG A 225 6.33 10.31 -6.93
N ALA A 226 5.24 11.03 -6.66
CA ALA A 226 4.91 12.27 -7.35
C ALA A 226 4.34 13.33 -6.40
N LEU A 227 4.77 14.57 -6.63
CA LEU A 227 4.16 15.75 -6.02
C LEU A 227 2.97 16.20 -6.86
N VAL A 228 1.78 16.10 -6.29
CA VAL A 228 0.51 16.48 -6.90
C VAL A 228 0.06 17.81 -6.31
N ARG A 229 -0.29 18.77 -7.16
CA ARG A 229 -0.88 20.04 -6.74
C ARG A 229 -2.32 20.11 -7.21
N THR A 230 -3.22 20.41 -6.29
CA THR A 230 -4.62 20.63 -6.60
C THR A 230 -4.96 22.12 -6.58
N GLU A 231 -6.07 22.47 -7.21
CA GLU A 231 -6.69 23.78 -7.09
C GLU A 231 -8.21 23.61 -6.99
N ASN A 232 -8.87 24.52 -6.26
CA ASN A 232 -10.32 24.58 -6.18
C ASN A 232 -10.85 25.53 -7.26
N ARG A 233 -11.80 25.07 -8.07
CA ARG A 233 -12.57 25.88 -9.02
C ARG A 233 -14.05 25.67 -8.72
N ASP A 234 -14.72 26.74 -8.30
CA ASP A 234 -16.17 26.75 -8.04
C ASP A 234 -16.63 25.63 -7.08
N GLY A 235 -15.85 25.34 -6.05
CA GLY A 235 -16.16 24.31 -5.05
C GLY A 235 -15.75 22.90 -5.45
N ARG A 236 -15.13 22.70 -6.63
CA ARG A 236 -14.60 21.41 -7.09
C ARG A 236 -13.08 21.46 -7.15
N PHE A 237 -12.43 20.43 -6.59
CA PHE A 237 -10.98 20.30 -6.70
C PHE A 237 -10.57 19.62 -8.01
N PHE A 238 -9.47 20.09 -8.58
CA PHE A 238 -8.83 19.51 -9.77
C PHE A 238 -7.34 19.39 -9.55
N ILE A 239 -6.73 18.38 -10.18
CA ILE A 239 -5.27 18.27 -10.28
C ILE A 239 -4.77 19.32 -11.28
N ARG A 240 -4.03 20.29 -10.77
CA ARG A 240 -3.39 21.35 -11.57
C ARG A 240 -2.08 20.86 -12.17
N SER A 241 -1.29 20.10 -11.41
CA SER A 241 0.00 19.57 -11.88
C SER A 241 0.41 18.32 -11.13
N ILE A 242 1.13 17.44 -11.82
CA ILE A 242 1.83 16.30 -11.23
C ILE A 242 3.30 16.42 -11.64
N LYS A 243 4.20 16.30 -10.67
CA LYS A 243 5.65 16.24 -10.89
C LYS A 243 6.15 14.92 -10.31
N ALA A 244 6.55 14.00 -11.18
CA ALA A 244 7.27 12.80 -10.76
C ALA A 244 8.58 13.23 -10.04
N LEU A 245 8.90 12.55 -8.94
CA LEU A 245 10.07 12.82 -8.11
C LEU A 245 11.15 11.78 -8.37
N ASP A 246 10.84 10.51 -8.14
CA ASP A 246 11.73 9.36 -8.30
C ASP A 246 10.95 8.04 -8.40
N GLY A 247 11.67 6.93 -8.51
CA GLY A 247 11.13 5.57 -8.45
C GLY A 247 10.56 5.04 -9.76
N CYS A 248 10.30 5.93 -10.72
CA CYS A 248 10.29 5.67 -12.16
C CYS A 248 11.41 6.53 -12.81
#